data_AF-A0A090TFG8-F1
#
_entry.id   AF-A0A090TFG8-F1
#
_cell.length_a   1.000
_cell.length_b   1.000
_cell.length_c   1.000
_cell.angle_alpha   90.00
_cell.angle_beta   90.00
_cell.angle_gamma   90.00
#
_symmetry.space_group_name_H-M   'P 1'
#
loop_
_entity.id
_entity.type
_entity.pdbx_description
1 polymer ?
#
loop_
_entity_poly.entity_id
_entity_poly.type
_entity_poly.pdbx_seq_one_letter_code
_entity_poly.pdbx_strand_id
1 'polypeptide(L)' 'MLPPAVVEQLSPTVELGDVMDKTFGTDNIKQKGGAIALLTQHQLTRSSVYHQALILALIPFVNPEHF' A
#
# COMPACT_ATOMS: atom_id res chain seq x y z
N MET A 1 -4.01 5.11 -7.27
CA MET A 1 -4.44 4.19 -8.34
C MET A 1 -3.22 3.39 -8.81
N LEU A 2 -3.40 2.15 -9.25
CA LEU A 2 -2.30 1.33 -9.77
C LEU A 2 -2.08 1.64 -11.27
N PRO A 3 -0.84 1.51 -11.79
CA PRO A 3 -0.57 1.62 -13.22
C PRO A 3 -1.37 0.58 -14.03
N PRO A 4 -1.86 0.90 -15.25
CA PRO A 4 -2.61 -0.04 -16.08
C PRO A 4 -1.86 -1.37 -16.32
N ALA A 5 -0.55 -1.31 -16.58
CA ALA A 5 0.29 -2.49 -16.78
C ALA A 5 0.32 -3.43 -15.56
N VAL A 6 0.14 -2.91 -14.35
CA VAL A 6 0.05 -3.72 -13.12
C VAL A 6 -1.33 -4.35 -13.02
N VAL A 7 -2.38 -3.60 -13.38
CA VAL A 7 -3.77 -4.08 -13.34
C VAL A 7 -4.00 -5.20 -14.34
N GLU A 8 -3.45 -5.10 -15.55
CA GLU A 8 -3.55 -6.14 -16.59
C GLU A 8 -2.84 -7.45 -16.21
N GLN A 9 -1.82 -7.37 -15.37
CA GLN A 9 -1.05 -8.52 -14.89
C GLN A 9 -1.59 -9.10 -13.59
N LEU A 10 -2.52 -8.42 -12.90
CA LEU A 10 -3.15 -8.93 -11.69
C LEU A 10 -4.09 -10.07 -12.04
N SER A 11 -3.87 -11.22 -11.41
CA SER A 11 -4.76 -12.36 -11.47
C SER A 11 -4.93 -12.93 -10.06
N PRO A 12 -5.95 -13.78 -9.82
CA PRO A 12 -6.11 -14.45 -8.53
C PRO A 12 -4.93 -15.32 -8.11
N THR A 13 -4.05 -15.68 -9.06
CA THR A 13 -2.91 -16.56 -8.85
C THR A 13 -1.58 -15.81 -8.74
N VAL A 14 -1.57 -14.48 -8.92
CA VAL A 14 -0.34 -13.67 -8.90
C VAL A 14 -0.47 -12.59 -7.84
N GLU A 15 0.49 -12.54 -6.91
CA GLU A 15 0.52 -11.50 -5.89
C GLU A 15 0.89 -10.14 -6.48
N LEU A 16 0.24 -9.07 -6.00
CA LEU A 16 0.56 -7.70 -6.39
C LEU A 16 2.03 -7.34 -6.16
N GLY A 17 2.66 -7.87 -5.11
CA GLY A 17 4.08 -7.63 -4.84
C GLY A 17 4.99 -8.08 -5.98
N ASP A 18 4.71 -9.27 -6.52
CA ASP A 18 5.52 -9.87 -7.57
C ASP A 18 5.30 -9.17 -8.92
N VAL A 19 4.06 -8.75 -9.20
CA VAL A 19 3.76 -7.91 -10.38
C VAL A 19 4.51 -6.58 -10.31
N MET A 20 4.56 -5.96 -9.13
CA MET A 20 5.25 -4.69 -8.93
C MET A 20 6.76 -4.86 -9.09
N ASP A 21 7.36 -5.88 -8.49
CA ASP A 21 8.78 -6.19 -8.61
C ASP A 21 9.17 -6.40 -10.08
N LYS A 22 8.39 -7.20 -10.82
CA LYS A 22 8.59 -7.44 -12.25
C LYS A 22 8.43 -6.18 -13.10
N THR A 23 7.41 -5.36 -12.85
CA THR A 23 7.09 -4.19 -13.68
C THR A 23 8.06 -3.03 -13.46
N PHE A 24 8.55 -2.87 -12.23
CA PHE A 24 9.43 -1.77 -11.85
C PHE A 24 10.91 -2.16 -11.74
N GLY A 25 11.25 -3.42 -12.02
CA GLY A 25 12.63 -3.92 -11.97
C GLY A 25 13.23 -3.84 -10.57
N THR A 26 12.39 -3.97 -9.54
CA THR A 26 12.81 -3.95 -8.14
C THR A 26 12.80 -5.35 -7.56
N ASP A 27 13.77 -5.66 -6.72
CA ASP A 27 13.71 -6.86 -5.88
C ASP A 27 13.13 -6.50 -4.50
N ASN A 28 12.11 -7.25 -4.11
CA ASN A 28 11.59 -7.32 -2.75
C ASN A 28 10.99 -5.98 -2.27
N ILE A 29 10.13 -5.36 -3.09
CA ILE A 29 9.49 -4.07 -2.79
C ILE A 29 8.73 -4.07 -1.45
N LYS A 30 8.29 -5.25 -0.98
CA LYS A 30 7.66 -5.44 0.34
C LYS A 30 8.54 -4.91 1.49
N GLN A 31 9.87 -4.99 1.38
CA GLN A 31 10.81 -4.49 2.38
C GLN A 31 11.18 -3.00 2.21
N LYS A 32 10.87 -2.40 1.05
CA LYS A 32 11.23 -1.00 0.73
C LYS A 32 10.06 -0.02 0.90
N GLY A 33 9.14 -0.30 1.81
CA GLY A 33 7.94 0.51 2.03
C GLY A 33 6.77 0.21 1.07
N GLY A 34 6.91 -0.81 0.23
CA GLY A 34 5.87 -1.34 -0.66
C GLY A 34 5.61 -0.48 -1.89
N ALA A 35 4.59 -0.88 -2.66
CA ALA A 35 4.09 -0.17 -3.83
C ALA A 35 3.87 1.33 -3.59
N ILE A 36 3.37 1.69 -2.40
CA ILE A 36 3.10 3.08 -2.02
C ILE A 36 4.38 3.90 -2.02
N ALA A 37 5.46 3.40 -1.41
CA ALA A 37 6.74 4.10 -1.38
C ALA A 37 7.30 4.28 -2.78
N LEU A 38 7.27 3.25 -3.61
CA LEU A 38 7.75 3.36 -4.98
C LEU A 38 6.95 4.37 -5.81
N LEU A 39 5.62 4.32 -5.77
CA LEU A 39 4.75 5.20 -6.55
C LEU A 39 4.74 6.65 -6.05
N THR A 40 5.17 6.90 -4.81
CA THR A 40 5.22 8.24 -4.20
C THR A 40 6.64 8.76 -4.03
N GLN A 41 7.64 8.10 -4.64
CA GLN A 41 9.06 8.48 -4.51
C GLN A 41 9.52 8.55 -3.04
N HIS A 42 9.09 7.58 -2.23
CA HIS A 42 9.35 7.45 -0.79
C HIS A 42 8.79 8.57 0.10
N GLN A 43 7.97 9.48 -0.45
CA GLN A 43 7.30 10.51 0.35
C GLN A 43 6.25 9.92 1.30
N LEU A 44 5.66 8.78 0.93
CA LEU A 44 4.78 8.00 1.78
C LEU A 44 5.26 6.55 1.83
N THR A 45 4.91 5.84 2.90
CA THR A 45 5.16 4.40 3.02
C THR A 45 3.86 3.69 3.37
N ARG A 46 3.81 2.37 3.17
CA ARG A 46 2.68 1.58 3.66
C ARG A 46 2.44 1.82 5.16
N SER A 47 3.50 1.91 5.96
CA SER A 47 3.41 2.17 7.39
C SER A 47 2.80 3.54 7.70
N SER A 48 3.24 4.62 7.03
CA SER A 48 2.71 5.97 7.31
C SER A 48 1.24 6.12 6.90
N VAL A 49 0.85 5.53 5.78
CA VAL A 49 -0.56 5.52 5.34
C VAL A 49 -1.43 4.70 6.30
N TYR A 50 -0.96 3.52 6.72
CA TYR A 50 -1.73 2.68 7.65
C TYR A 50 -1.81 3.27 9.05
N HIS A 51 -0.77 3.99 9.48
CA HIS A 51 -0.81 4.71 10.74
C HIS A 51 -1.98 5.70 10.80
N GLN A 52 -2.15 6.51 9.75
CA GLN A 52 -3.28 7.45 9.63
C GLN A 52 -4.62 6.70 9.59
N ALA A 53 -4.72 5.61 8.82
CA ALA A 53 -5.94 4.81 8.76
C ALA A 53 -6.31 4.21 10.13
N LEU A 54 -5.33 3.74 10.89
CA LEU A 54 -5.55 3.21 12.24
C LEU A 54 -6.02 4.29 13.21
N ILE A 55 -5.43 5.50 13.16
CA ILE A 55 -5.90 6.63 13.96
C ILE A 55 -7.39 6.91 13.67
N LEU A 56 -7.77 6.96 12.39
CA LEU A 56 -9.16 7.19 12.00
C LEU A 56 -10.08 6.04 12.45
N ALA A 57 -9.62 4.79 12.34
CA ALA A 57 -10.38 3.62 12.79
C ALA A 57 -10.58 3.60 14.31
N LEU A 58 -9.72 4.28 15.07
CA LEU A 58 -9.82 4.37 16.53
C LEU A 58 -10.75 5.47 17.03
N ILE A 59 -11.26 6.35 16.15
CA ILE A 59 -12.16 7.46 16.51
C ILE A 59 -13.33 7.03 17.42
N PRO A 60 -14.05 5.91 17.16
CA PRO A 60 -15.17 5.50 18.00
C PRO A 60 -14.76 5.15 19.44
N PHE A 61 -13.55 4.61 19.64
CA PHE A 61 -13.04 4.25 20.97
C PHE A 61 -12.53 5.46 21.75
N VAL A 62 -12.05 6.48 21.03
CA VAL A 62 -11.56 7.73 21.63
C VAL A 62 -12.71 8.67 22.00
N ASN A 63 -13.82 8.62 21.26
CA ASN A 63 -14.98 9.49 21.46
C ASN A 63 -16.26 8.65 21.67
N PRO A 64 -16.33 7.84 22.74
CA PRO A 64 -17.45 6.92 22.98
C PRO A 64 -18.77 7.64 23.24
N GLU A 65 -18.76 8.93 23.58
CA GLU A 65 -20.00 9.73 23.69
C GLU A 65 -20.62 10.09 22.33
N HIS A 66 -19.88 9.95 21.23
CA HIS A 66 -20.30 10.32 19.88
C HIS A 66 -20.55 9.12 18.95
N PHE A 67 -20.26 7.90 19.42
CA PHE A 67 -20.38 6.63 18.67
C PHE A 67 -20.95 5.53 19.56
#